data_AF-A0A7W1JB23-F1
#
_entry.id   AF-A0A7W1JB23-F1
#
_cell.length_a   1.000
_cell.length_b   1.000
_cell.length_c   1.000
_cell.angle_alpha   90.00
_cell.angle_beta   90.00
_cell.angle_gamma   90.00
#
_symmetry.space_group_name_H-M   'P 1'
#
loop_
_entity.id
_entity.type
_entity.pdbx_description
1 polymer ?
#
loop_
_entity_poly.entity_id
_entity_poly.type
_entity_poly.pdbx_seq_one_letter_code
_entity_poly.pdbx_strand_id
1 'polypeptide(L)'
;MKTVPDTAQELHITYWGGDRGNRVFDILIDGKRIATQRLEGKRPNEFYDEVYPLSPELTRGKGSVVVRFQAQPGNTAGGIYGARLVRK
;
A
#
# COMPACT_ATOMS: atom_id res chain seq x y z
N MET A 1 -1.96 6.64 -9.43
CA MET A 1 -0.50 6.84 -9.31
C MET A 1 0.15 6.63 -10.66
N LYS A 2 1.16 7.42 -11.02
CA LYS A 2 1.91 7.25 -12.28
C LYS A 2 2.85 6.05 -12.17
N THR A 3 2.87 5.22 -13.20
CA THR A 3 3.79 4.09 -13.32
C THR A 3 4.86 4.40 -14.36
N VAL A 4 5.94 3.62 -14.32
CA VAL A 4 6.96 3.61 -15.36
C VAL A 4 6.80 2.28 -16.08
N PRO A 5 6.27 2.28 -17.32
CA PRO A 5 6.11 1.06 -18.09
C PRO A 5 7.40 0.24 -18.12
N ASP A 6 7.24 -1.08 -18.07
CA ASP A 6 8.31 -2.07 -18.26
C ASP A 6 9.49 -1.95 -17.28
N THR A 7 9.28 -1.28 -16.15
CA THR A 7 10.25 -1.17 -15.04
C THR A 7 9.70 -1.87 -13.80
N ALA A 8 10.55 -2.60 -13.07
CA ALA A 8 10.18 -3.16 -11.78
C ALA A 8 9.94 -2.02 -10.77
N GLN A 9 8.81 -2.07 -10.06
CA GLN A 9 8.42 -1.03 -9.11
C GLN A 9 7.89 -1.64 -7.81
N GLU A 10 8.05 -0.89 -6.73
CA GLU A 10 7.53 -1.23 -5.41
C GLU A 10 6.56 -0.15 -4.95
N LEU A 11 5.50 -0.55 -4.26
CA LEU A 11 4.61 0.37 -3.58
C LEU A 11 5.12 0.57 -2.15
N HIS A 12 5.52 1.79 -1.83
CA HIS A 12 5.93 2.19 -0.48
C HIS A 12 4.78 2.96 0.15
N ILE A 13 4.34 2.53 1.33
CA ILE A 13 3.27 3.19 2.08
C ILE A 13 3.78 3.56 3.46
N THR A 14 3.68 4.85 3.79
CA THR A 14 4.10 5.37 5.09
C THR A 14 2.95 5.27 6.08
N TYR A 15 3.22 4.64 7.23
CA TYR A 15 2.27 4.51 8.34
C TYR A 15 2.83 5.15 9.61
N TRP A 16 1.93 5.52 10.53
CA TRP A 16 2.32 5.81 11.90
C TRP A 16 2.40 4.51 12.69
N GLY A 17 3.57 4.18 13.22
CA GLY A 17 3.81 2.89 13.87
C GLY A 17 3.13 2.70 15.22
N GLY A 18 2.53 3.75 15.78
CA GLY A 18 1.60 3.67 16.90
C GLY A 18 0.15 3.37 16.52
N ASP A 19 -0.21 3.39 15.23
CA ASP A 19 -1.57 3.11 14.78
C ASP A 19 -1.98 1.66 15.07
N ARG A 20 -3.15 1.52 15.68
CA ARG A 20 -3.71 0.24 16.16
C ARG A 20 -5.25 0.26 16.11
N GLY A 21 -5.88 -0.82 16.59
CA GLY A 21 -7.33 -0.98 16.65
C GLY A 21 -7.85 -1.88 15.52
N ASN A 22 -9.07 -1.61 15.02
CA ASN A 22 -9.69 -2.37 13.94
C ASN A 22 -9.20 -1.93 12.55
N ARG A 23 -7.92 -1.57 12.41
CA ARG A 23 -7.33 -1.14 11.14
C ARG A 23 -6.84 -2.34 10.36
N VAL A 24 -7.77 -2.97 9.64
CA VAL A 24 -7.52 -4.09 8.73
C VAL A 24 -8.10 -3.77 7.37
N PHE A 25 -7.24 -3.72 6.36
CA PHE A 25 -7.64 -3.31 5.02
C PHE A 25 -6.83 -4.03 3.95
N ASP A 26 -7.46 -4.24 2.82
CA ASP A 26 -6.82 -4.74 1.62
C ASP A 26 -6.22 -3.57 0.84
N ILE A 27 -5.06 -3.81 0.23
CA ILE A 27 -4.40 -2.90 -0.71
C ILE A 27 -4.60 -3.50 -2.09
N LEU A 28 -5.22 -2.73 -2.99
CA LEU A 28 -5.56 -3.16 -4.33
C LEU A 28 -4.89 -2.26 -5.38
N ILE A 29 -4.40 -2.88 -6.45
CA ILE A 29 -3.93 -2.20 -7.66
C ILE A 29 -4.90 -2.53 -8.79
N ASP A 30 -5.58 -1.52 -9.33
CA ASP A 30 -6.63 -1.70 -10.36
C ASP A 30 -7.67 -2.77 -9.99
N GLY A 31 -8.02 -2.87 -8.70
CA GLY A 31 -8.96 -3.86 -8.19
C GLY A 31 -8.37 -5.25 -7.90
N LYS A 32 -7.10 -5.51 -8.25
CA LYS A 32 -6.40 -6.73 -7.83
C LYS A 32 -5.77 -6.52 -6.46
N ARG A 33 -6.18 -7.32 -5.46
CA ARG A 33 -5.57 -7.30 -4.13
C ARG A 33 -4.11 -7.76 -4.20
N ILE A 34 -3.22 -6.96 -3.65
CA ILE A 34 -1.78 -7.26 -3.55
C ILE A 34 -1.36 -7.62 -2.12
N ALA A 35 -2.07 -7.11 -1.11
CA ALA A 35 -1.77 -7.34 0.29
C ALA A 35 -3.01 -7.07 1.16
N THR A 36 -2.97 -7.59 2.38
CA THR A 36 -3.84 -7.20 3.49
C THR A 36 -2.95 -6.61 4.57
N GLN A 37 -3.20 -5.37 4.97
CA GLN A 37 -2.47 -4.67 6.02
C GLN A 37 -3.26 -4.68 7.32
N ARG A 38 -2.56 -4.94 8.42
CA ARG A 38 -3.04 -4.74 9.79
C ARG A 38 -2.11 -3.78 10.50
N LEU A 39 -2.64 -2.68 11.05
CA LEU A 39 -1.85 -1.79 11.90
C LEU A 39 -2.02 -2.23 13.36
N GLU A 40 -0.90 -2.63 13.99
CA GLU A 40 -0.88 -3.27 15.32
C GLU A 40 -0.15 -2.45 16.37
N GLY A 41 0.33 -1.25 16.04
CA GLY A 41 1.06 -0.40 16.99
C GLY A 41 2.46 -0.93 17.34
N LYS A 42 3.09 -1.71 16.44
CA LYS A 42 4.37 -2.41 16.69
C LYS A 42 5.61 -1.51 16.65
N ARG A 43 5.49 -0.25 16.20
CA ARG A 43 6.59 0.71 16.04
C ARG A 43 6.20 2.08 16.65
N PRO A 44 6.00 2.17 17.97
CA PRO A 44 5.47 3.37 18.60
C PRO A 44 6.37 4.59 18.34
N ASN A 45 5.76 5.76 18.18
CA ASN A 45 6.43 7.06 18.02
C ASN A 45 7.30 7.22 16.77
N GLU A 46 7.08 6.41 15.72
CA GLU A 46 7.87 6.44 14.49
C GLU A 46 6.98 6.39 13.24
N PHE A 47 7.34 7.14 12.20
CA PHE A 47 6.86 6.89 10.85
C PHE A 47 7.73 5.85 10.18
N TYR A 48 7.10 4.84 9.57
CA TYR A 48 7.83 3.81 8.84
C TYR A 48 7.18 3.56 7.48
N ASP A 49 8.00 3.16 6.52
CA ASP A 49 7.53 2.70 5.22
C ASP A 49 7.38 1.18 5.23
N GLU A 50 6.19 0.72 4.87
CA GLU A 50 5.97 -0.67 4.50
C GLU A 50 6.12 -0.81 2.98
N VAL A 51 6.86 -1.83 2.55
CA VAL A 51 7.21 -2.03 1.14
C VAL A 51 6.45 -3.23 0.60
N TYR A 52 5.67 -3.00 -0.44
CA TYR A 52 4.92 -4.03 -1.15
C TYR A 52 5.50 -4.20 -2.56
N PRO A 53 6.21 -5.32 -2.83
CA PRO A 53 6.67 -5.64 -4.16
C PRO A 53 5.47 -5.77 -5.12
N LEU A 54 5.57 -5.16 -6.30
CA LEU A 54 4.56 -5.30 -7.33
C LEU A 54 5.00 -6.33 -8.37
N SER A 55 4.12 -7.28 -8.70
CA SER A 55 4.34 -8.11 -9.87
C SER A 55 4.33 -7.22 -11.14
N PRO A 56 5.25 -7.44 -12.11
CA PRO A 56 5.29 -6.67 -13.36
C PRO A 56 3.95 -6.63 -14.11
N GLU A 57 3.12 -7.67 -13.99
CA GLU A 57 1.79 -7.74 -14.60
C GLU A 57 0.84 -6.61 -14.14
N LEU A 58 1.10 -6.00 -12.98
CA LEU A 58 0.27 -4.93 -12.44
C LEU A 58 0.55 -3.59 -13.11
N THR A 59 1.76 -3.37 -13.62
CA THR A 59 2.26 -2.07 -14.12
C THR A 59 2.72 -2.08 -15.57
N ARG A 60 2.97 -3.26 -16.17
CA ARG A 60 3.45 -3.41 -17.55
C ARG A 60 2.56 -2.68 -18.55
N GLY A 61 3.17 -1.88 -19.42
CA GLY A 61 2.48 -1.09 -20.45
C GLY A 61 1.52 -0.01 -19.93
N LYS A 62 1.40 0.18 -18.61
CA LYS A 62 0.51 1.19 -18.02
C LYS A 62 1.28 2.47 -17.71
N GLY A 63 0.70 3.62 -18.04
CA GLY A 63 1.19 4.93 -17.59
C GLY A 63 0.70 5.34 -16.19
N SER A 64 -0.35 4.69 -15.69
CA SER A 64 -0.86 4.88 -14.33
C SER A 64 -1.69 3.69 -13.86
N VAL A 65 -1.78 3.53 -12.53
CA VAL A 65 -2.65 2.56 -11.85
C VAL A 65 -3.44 3.23 -10.73
N VAL A 66 -4.58 2.67 -10.36
CA VAL A 66 -5.36 3.05 -9.19
C VAL A 66 -4.89 2.22 -8.00
N VAL A 67 -4.43 2.89 -6.94
CA VAL A 67 -4.17 2.25 -5.64
C VAL A 67 -5.38 2.50 -4.75
N ARG A 68 -6.02 1.43 -4.30
CA ARG A 68 -7.19 1.50 -3.40
C ARG A 68 -6.86 0.83 -2.08
N PHE A 69 -7.16 1.53 -0.99
CA PHE A 69 -7.17 1.00 0.35
C PHE A 69 -8.60 0.68 0.73
N GLN A 70 -8.92 -0.59 0.92
CA GLN A 70 -10.28 -1.05 1.13
C GLN A 70 -10.40 -1.69 2.50
N ALA A 71 -11.19 -1.07 3.38
CA ALA A 71 -11.47 -1.63 4.69
C ALA A 71 -12.13 -3.01 4.54
N GLN A 72 -11.71 -3.97 5.35
CA GLN A 72 -12.49 -5.20 5.50
C GLN A 72 -13.79 -4.91 6.25
N PRO A 73 -14.84 -5.76 6.15
CA PRO A 73 -16.10 -5.54 6.85
C PRO A 73 -15.89 -5.26 8.35
N GLY A 74 -16.49 -4.19 8.86
CA GLY A 74 -16.36 -3.76 10.27
C GLY A 74 -15.01 -3.17 10.67
N ASN A 75 -14.07 -3.01 9.73
CA ASN A 75 -12.75 -2.45 9.96
C ASN A 75 -12.60 -1.04 9.36
N THR A 76 -11.47 -0.41 9.64
CA THR A 76 -11.08 0.91 9.10
C THR A 76 -9.89 0.74 8.16
N ALA A 77 -9.90 1.44 7.03
CA ALA A 77 -8.73 1.54 6.16
C ALA A 77 -7.82 2.68 6.59
N GLY A 78 -6.51 2.41 6.66
CA GLY A 78 -5.49 3.44 6.80
C GLY A 78 -5.11 3.82 8.22
N GLY A 79 -4.77 5.10 8.37
CA GLY A 79 -3.50 5.53 8.99
C GLY A 79 -2.39 5.76 7.95
N ILE A 80 -2.72 6.23 6.74
CA ILE A 80 -1.78 6.35 5.61
C ILE A 80 -1.27 7.79 5.53
N TYR A 81 0.04 7.95 5.69
CA TYR A 81 0.72 9.26 5.73
C TYR A 81 1.55 9.53 4.47
N GLY A 82 1.72 8.52 3.63
CA GLY A 82 2.45 8.61 2.37
C GLY A 82 2.18 7.37 1.52
N ALA A 83 2.14 7.54 0.21
CA ALA A 83 2.02 6.42 -0.72
C ALA A 83 2.69 6.78 -2.04
N ARG A 84 3.71 6.00 -2.43
CA ARG A 84 4.54 6.29 -3.60
C ARG A 84 4.97 5.01 -4.30
N LEU A 85 5.13 5.10 -5.61
CA LEU A 85 5.76 4.04 -6.40
C LEU A 85 7.24 4.37 -6.56
N VAL A 86 8.09 3.43 -6.19
CA VAL A 86 9.55 3.55 -6.26
C VAL A 86 10.05 2.59 -7.33
N ARG A 87 11.00 3.01 -8.16
CA ARG A 87 11.69 2.10 -9.09
C ARG A 87 12.62 1.21 -8.27
N LYS A 88 12.63 -0.08 -8.58
CA LYS A 88 13.63 -0.99 -8.01
C LYS A 88 15.00 -0.74 -8.60
#